data_AF-A0AAC9I325-F1
#
_entry.id   AF-A0AAC9I325-F1
#
_cell.length_a   1.000
_cell.length_b   1.000
_cell.length_c   1.000
_cell.angle_alpha   90.00
_cell.angle_beta   90.00
_cell.angle_gamma   90.00
#
_symmetry.space_group_name_H-M   'P 1'
#
loop_
_entity.id
_entity.type
_entity.pdbx_description
1 polymer ?
#
loop_
_entity_poly.entity_id
_entity_poly.type
_entity_poly.pdbx_seq_one_letter_code
_entity_poly.pdbx_strand_id
1 'polypeptide(L)'
;MAKVKYYYDSANLAFRKIKTRKRKKFGYVVLFLLASALFGFLTFVVLLNTPYFDTPKDRVLERQVENLKLNYAILNKKMDQIDDVIEDLEDRDNNLYRVYFNTAAIPIDERKSGYSKKNRYAALQGYDNSTLVINTTERVDALSKELAIQSKSLDEIVKLAKAKSQLLSAIPAIQPVKNENLKRMASGFGYRTDPFTKAKKMHEGMDFTAKSGTPIYATGDGVVERADNTASGYGNHVVIRHGYGYETLYAHLSKYNCRPGKSVKRGDIIGYVGSTGRSEAPHLHYEVHKNGKVVNPLNFYYGNISAVEYVAISKIANQENQSLD
;
A
#
# COMPACT_ATOMS: atom_id res chain seq x y z
N MET A 1 -0.56 -92.55 48.78
CA MET A 1 -1.68 -92.70 49.73
C MET A 1 -2.02 -91.33 50.31
N ALA A 2 -3.30 -90.92 50.35
CA ALA A 2 -3.69 -89.60 50.85
C ALA A 2 -3.53 -89.51 52.38
N LYS A 3 -2.75 -88.53 52.88
CA LYS A 3 -2.58 -88.27 54.32
C LYS A 3 -3.93 -87.91 54.95
N VAL A 4 -4.45 -88.81 55.79
CA VAL A 4 -5.73 -88.63 56.48
C VAL A 4 -5.48 -87.82 57.76
N LYS A 5 -6.12 -86.65 57.89
CA LYS A 5 -6.03 -85.82 59.08
C LYS A 5 -7.06 -86.25 60.14
N TYR A 6 -6.60 -86.39 61.38
CA TYR A 6 -7.41 -86.71 62.55
C TYR A 6 -7.38 -85.52 63.50
N TYR A 7 -8.46 -85.30 64.26
CA TYR A 7 -8.45 -84.39 65.41
C TYR A 7 -8.69 -85.20 66.68
N TYR A 8 -8.09 -84.77 67.78
CA TYR A 8 -8.28 -85.40 69.08
C TYR A 8 -9.58 -84.89 69.70
N ASP A 9 -10.54 -85.78 69.93
CA ASP A 9 -11.79 -85.46 70.60
C ASP A 9 -11.58 -85.68 72.11
N SER A 10 -11.36 -84.59 72.85
CA SER A 10 -11.06 -84.62 74.29
C SER A 10 -12.19 -85.18 75.15
N ALA A 11 -13.44 -85.19 74.65
CA ALA A 11 -14.59 -85.72 75.36
C ALA A 11 -14.69 -87.25 75.28
N ASN A 12 -14.13 -87.87 74.23
CA ASN A 12 -14.18 -89.33 74.01
C ASN A 12 -12.78 -89.98 73.96
N LEU A 13 -11.72 -89.22 74.29
CA LEU A 13 -10.31 -89.65 74.28
C LEU A 13 -9.89 -90.39 72.99
N ALA A 14 -10.44 -89.98 71.84
CA ALA A 14 -10.25 -90.71 70.58
C ALA A 14 -9.90 -89.79 69.41
N PHE A 15 -9.02 -90.27 68.52
CA PHE A 15 -8.67 -89.58 67.28
C PHE A 15 -9.75 -89.83 66.21
N ARG A 16 -10.54 -88.81 65.89
CA ARG A 16 -11.59 -88.91 64.86
C ARG A 16 -11.11 -88.39 63.52
N LYS A 17 -11.40 -89.15 62.45
CA LYS A 17 -11.08 -88.77 61.07
C LYS A 17 -11.86 -87.53 60.66
N ILE A 18 -11.17 -86.48 60.22
CA ILE A 18 -11.81 -85.24 59.75
C ILE A 18 -12.57 -85.54 58.44
N LYS A 19 -13.88 -85.77 58.53
CA LYS A 19 -14.76 -85.90 57.37
C LYS A 19 -15.12 -84.51 56.85
N THR A 20 -14.41 -84.05 55.83
CA THR A 20 -14.71 -82.78 55.16
C THR A 20 -16.01 -82.92 54.35
N ARG A 21 -17.03 -82.09 54.64
CA ARG A 21 -18.25 -82.04 53.83
C ARG A 21 -17.92 -81.49 52.44
N LYS A 22 -18.43 -82.12 51.36
CA LYS A 22 -18.21 -81.68 49.96
C LYS A 22 -18.50 -80.17 49.78
N ARG A 23 -19.53 -79.64 50.47
CA ARG A 23 -19.89 -78.21 50.49
C ARG A 23 -18.79 -77.28 51.04
N LYS A 24 -18.04 -77.69 52.08
CA LYS A 24 -16.92 -76.89 52.60
C LYS A 24 -15.73 -76.85 51.64
N LYS A 25 -15.41 -77.97 50.98
CA LYS A 25 -14.37 -78.00 49.94
C LYS A 25 -14.74 -77.10 48.76
N PHE A 26 -15.99 -77.16 48.31
CA PHE A 26 -16.50 -76.29 47.25
C PHE A 26 -16.45 -74.81 47.67
N GLY A 27 -16.83 -74.47 48.90
CA GLY A 27 -16.73 -73.10 49.43
C GLY A 27 -15.30 -72.54 49.41
N TYR A 28 -14.29 -73.33 49.80
CA TYR A 28 -12.89 -72.89 49.71
C TYR A 28 -12.41 -72.67 48.27
N VAL A 29 -12.85 -73.50 47.31
CA VAL A 29 -12.53 -73.30 45.89
C VAL A 29 -13.16 -72.01 45.36
N VAL A 30 -14.42 -71.75 45.69
CA VAL A 30 -15.11 -70.50 45.30
C VAL A 30 -14.44 -69.28 45.95
N LEU A 31 -14.09 -69.35 47.24
CA LEU A 31 -13.39 -68.27 47.94
C LEU A 31 -12.02 -67.98 47.30
N PHE A 32 -11.27 -69.02 46.94
CA PHE A 32 -9.98 -68.88 46.25
C PHE A 32 -10.15 -68.20 44.88
N LEU A 33 -11.13 -68.63 44.07
CA LEU A 33 -11.41 -68.01 42.78
C LEU A 33 -11.81 -66.54 42.92
N LEU A 34 -12.63 -66.19 43.92
CA LEU A 34 -13.00 -64.81 44.20
C LEU A 34 -11.81 -63.97 44.66
N ALA A 35 -10.95 -64.50 45.54
CA ALA A 35 -9.75 -63.83 46.01
C ALA A 35 -8.74 -63.59 44.87
N SER A 36 -8.53 -64.58 43.99
CA SER A 36 -7.69 -64.44 42.81
C SER A 36 -8.25 -63.44 41.81
N ALA A 37 -9.58 -63.43 41.58
CA ALA A 37 -10.22 -62.44 40.73
C ALA A 37 -10.07 -61.02 41.29
N LEU A 38 -10.26 -60.85 42.60
CA LEU A 38 -10.08 -59.56 43.28
C LEU A 38 -8.63 -59.07 43.18
N PHE A 39 -7.66 -59.97 43.41
CA PHE A 39 -6.25 -59.64 43.30
C PHE A 39 -5.85 -59.29 41.86
N GLY A 40 -6.37 -60.02 40.87
CA GLY A 40 -6.19 -59.70 39.45
C GLY A 40 -6.79 -58.34 39.06
N PHE A 41 -7.97 -58.02 39.60
CA PHE A 41 -8.60 -56.71 39.38
C PHE A 41 -7.78 -55.57 40.00
N LEU A 42 -7.34 -55.73 41.25
CA LEU A 42 -6.50 -54.74 41.94
C LEU A 42 -5.17 -54.50 41.21
N THR A 43 -4.48 -55.57 40.80
CA THR A 43 -3.23 -55.46 40.04
C THR A 43 -3.45 -54.82 38.67
N PHE A 44 -4.55 -55.11 37.99
CA PHE A 44 -4.94 -54.44 36.75
C PHE A 44 -5.20 -52.95 36.93
N VAL A 45 -5.93 -52.55 37.99
CA VAL A 45 -6.19 -51.13 38.29
C VAL A 45 -4.89 -50.38 38.60
N VAL A 46 -3.97 -51.01 39.34
CA VAL A 46 -2.64 -50.44 39.61
C VAL A 46 -1.84 -50.31 38.31
N LEU A 47 -1.84 -51.32 37.45
CA LEU A 47 -1.16 -51.24 36.14
C LEU A 47 -1.71 -50.11 35.26
N LEU A 48 -3.03 -49.90 35.21
CA LEU A 48 -3.64 -48.81 34.44
C LEU A 48 -3.34 -47.41 35.00
N ASN A 49 -3.10 -47.28 36.30
CA ASN A 49 -2.81 -45.99 36.96
C ASN A 49 -1.32 -45.75 37.19
N THR A 50 -0.44 -46.65 36.73
CA THR A 50 1.00 -46.46 36.87
C THR A 50 1.59 -45.98 35.55
N PRO A 51 2.51 -44.99 35.58
CA PRO A 51 3.12 -44.41 34.38
C PRO A 51 4.13 -45.35 33.69
N TYR A 52 4.16 -46.64 34.04
CA TYR A 52 5.12 -47.61 33.50
C TYR A 52 4.60 -48.38 32.28
N PHE A 53 3.29 -48.33 32.00
CA PHE A 53 2.66 -49.10 30.93
C PHE A 53 1.83 -48.22 29.99
N ASP A 54 2.50 -47.54 29.06
CA ASP A 54 1.82 -46.83 27.98
C ASP A 54 1.22 -47.82 26.97
N THR A 55 -0.02 -47.59 26.56
CA THR A 55 -0.58 -48.35 25.45
C THR A 55 0.07 -47.90 24.13
N PRO A 56 0.07 -48.75 23.08
CA PRO A 56 0.52 -48.33 21.75
C PRO A 56 -0.20 -47.08 21.22
N LYS A 57 -1.46 -46.85 21.64
CA LYS A 57 -2.23 -45.65 21.28
C LYS A 57 -1.68 -44.41 21.97
N ASP A 58 -1.35 -44.49 23.25
CA ASP A 58 -0.81 -43.35 24.02
C ASP A 58 0.50 -42.87 23.42
N ARG A 59 1.41 -43.80 23.06
CA ARG A 59 2.66 -43.48 22.37
C ARG A 59 2.46 -42.83 21.01
N VAL A 60 1.42 -43.22 20.27
CA VAL A 60 1.10 -42.59 18.98
C VAL A 60 0.55 -41.18 19.19
N LEU A 61 -0.33 -40.99 20.18
CA LEU A 61 -0.87 -39.67 20.53
C LEU A 61 0.24 -38.73 21.00
N GLU A 62 1.16 -39.20 21.84
CA GLU A 62 2.31 -38.42 22.30
C GLU A 62 3.19 -37.98 21.13
N ARG A 63 3.50 -38.90 20.20
CA ARG A 63 4.22 -38.55 18.96
C ARG A 63 3.47 -37.53 18.11
N GLN A 64 2.14 -37.62 18.03
CA GLN A 64 1.33 -36.63 17.31
C GLN A 64 1.39 -35.26 17.98
N VAL A 65 1.32 -35.20 19.31
CA VAL A 65 1.47 -33.95 20.07
C VAL A 65 2.86 -33.34 19.86
N GLU A 66 3.93 -34.14 19.91
CA GLU A 66 5.29 -33.66 19.62
C GLU A 66 5.46 -33.18 18.17
N ASN A 67 4.84 -33.86 17.20
CA ASN A 67 4.82 -33.39 15.81
C ASN A 67 4.07 -32.07 15.67
N LEU A 68 2.93 -31.90 16.35
CA LEU A 68 2.19 -30.63 16.36
C LEU A 68 3.02 -29.51 16.97
N LYS A 69 3.70 -29.75 18.11
CA LYS A 69 4.62 -28.76 18.71
C LYS A 69 5.71 -28.32 17.73
N LEU A 70 6.30 -29.26 16.99
CA LEU A 70 7.26 -28.95 15.94
C LEU A 70 6.65 -28.09 14.82
N ASN A 71 5.43 -28.41 14.38
CA ASN A 71 4.72 -27.60 13.37
C ASN A 71 4.44 -26.18 13.86
N TYR A 72 4.07 -26.00 15.14
CA TYR A 72 3.93 -24.68 15.76
C TYR A 72 5.26 -23.92 15.81
N ALA A 73 6.38 -24.60 16.06
CA ALA A 73 7.71 -23.97 16.03
C ALA A 73 8.09 -23.50 14.61
N ILE A 74 7.84 -24.34 13.59
CA ILE A 74 8.05 -23.97 12.18
C ILE A 74 7.16 -22.80 11.78
N LEU A 75 5.89 -22.80 12.23
CA LEU A 75 4.97 -21.72 11.93
C LEU A 75 5.42 -20.40 12.57
N ASN A 76 5.91 -20.42 13.82
CA ASN A 76 6.50 -19.25 14.45
C ASN A 76 7.72 -18.73 13.67
N LYS A 77 8.61 -19.61 13.22
CA LYS A 77 9.75 -19.20 12.37
C LYS A 77 9.30 -18.54 11.07
N LYS A 78 8.22 -19.02 10.45
CA LYS A 78 7.64 -18.38 9.27
C LYS A 78 7.01 -17.03 9.59
N MET A 79 6.40 -16.89 10.77
CA MET A 79 5.89 -15.59 11.23
C MET A 79 7.03 -14.59 11.41
N ASP A 80 8.17 -15.01 11.95
CA ASP A 80 9.35 -14.14 12.07
C ASP A 80 9.80 -13.63 10.68
N GLN A 81 9.82 -14.51 9.67
CA GLN A 81 10.13 -14.10 8.29
C GLN A 81 9.11 -13.12 7.69
N ILE A 82 7.84 -13.24 8.07
CA ILE A 82 6.79 -12.31 7.62
C ILE A 82 6.96 -10.96 8.33
N ASP A 83 7.29 -10.99 9.62
CA ASP A 83 7.59 -9.80 10.43
C ASP A 83 8.74 -9.00 9.80
N ASP A 84 9.85 -9.65 9.45
CA ASP A 84 10.99 -9.04 8.76
C ASP A 84 10.57 -8.35 7.44
N VAL A 85 9.72 -9.02 6.64
CA VAL A 85 9.23 -8.46 5.37
C VAL A 85 8.29 -7.28 5.60
N ILE A 86 7.45 -7.35 6.62
CA ILE A 86 6.56 -6.24 6.97
C ILE A 86 7.42 -5.05 7.41
N GLU A 87 8.39 -5.23 8.31
CA GLU A 87 9.31 -4.19 8.78
C GLU A 87 10.03 -3.49 7.61
N ASP A 88 10.56 -4.26 6.66
CA ASP A 88 11.16 -3.72 5.43
C ASP A 88 10.17 -2.88 4.59
N LEU A 89 8.90 -3.28 4.53
CA LEU A 89 7.85 -2.53 3.83
C LEU A 89 7.46 -1.27 4.60
N GLU A 90 7.45 -1.32 5.94
CA GLU A 90 7.20 -0.17 6.79
C GLU A 90 8.29 0.89 6.61
N ASP A 91 9.55 0.45 6.60
CA ASP A 91 10.72 1.30 6.41
C ASP A 91 10.68 2.00 5.04
N ARG A 92 10.43 1.25 3.95
CA ARG A 92 10.29 1.84 2.61
C ARG A 92 9.11 2.81 2.52
N ASP A 93 7.98 2.49 3.15
CA ASP A 93 6.84 3.39 3.18
C ASP A 93 7.18 4.71 3.87
N ASN A 94 7.68 4.65 5.10
CA ASN A 94 7.98 5.84 5.90
C ASN A 94 9.17 6.64 5.34
N ASN A 95 10.25 5.98 4.93
CA ASN A 95 11.52 6.64 4.60
C ASN A 95 11.72 6.92 3.11
N LEU A 96 11.01 6.23 2.21
CA LEU A 96 11.08 6.49 0.77
C LEU A 96 9.79 7.15 0.26
N TYR A 97 8.65 6.47 0.38
CA TYR A 97 7.42 6.96 -0.27
C TYR A 97 6.88 8.21 0.41
N ARG A 98 6.76 8.19 1.74
CA ARG A 98 6.19 9.30 2.49
C ARG A 98 7.07 10.54 2.45
N VAL A 99 8.39 10.36 2.48
CA VAL A 99 9.37 11.44 2.22
C VAL A 99 9.20 12.01 0.82
N TYR A 100 9.15 11.16 -0.22
CA TYR A 100 8.99 11.61 -1.61
C TYR A 100 7.70 12.42 -1.82
N PHE A 101 6.60 12.03 -1.19
CA PHE A 101 5.31 12.72 -1.27
C PHE A 101 5.10 13.79 -0.20
N ASN A 102 6.10 14.07 0.66
CA ASN A 102 6.03 15.00 1.79
C ASN A 102 4.80 14.76 2.70
N THR A 103 4.51 13.51 3.04
CA THR A 103 3.43 13.14 3.96
C THR A 103 4.00 12.58 5.27
N ALA A 104 3.22 12.65 6.35
CA ALA A 104 3.65 12.21 7.67
C ALA A 104 3.81 10.69 7.72
N ALA A 105 4.85 10.21 8.41
CA ALA A 105 5.05 8.79 8.70
C ALA A 105 3.91 8.25 9.59
N ILE A 106 3.56 6.98 9.41
CA ILE A 106 2.60 6.30 10.30
C ILE A 106 3.35 5.92 11.59
N PRO A 107 2.87 6.33 12.77
CA PRO A 107 3.48 5.96 14.04
C PRO A 107 3.55 4.45 14.25
N ILE A 108 4.63 3.98 14.87
CA ILE A 108 4.83 2.55 15.18
C ILE A 108 3.69 2.01 16.08
N ASP A 109 3.16 2.84 16.97
CA ASP A 109 2.06 2.48 17.86
C ASP A 109 0.77 2.18 17.09
N GLU A 110 0.55 2.85 15.96
CA GLU A 110 -0.59 2.56 15.09
C GLU A 110 -0.40 1.23 14.36
N ARG A 111 0.80 1.00 13.80
CA ARG A 111 1.17 -0.23 13.06
C ARG A 111 1.13 -1.47 13.94
N LYS A 112 1.79 -1.41 15.10
CA LYS A 112 1.92 -2.52 16.05
C LYS A 112 0.82 -2.55 17.11
N SER A 113 -0.24 -1.76 16.92
CA SER A 113 -1.42 -1.84 17.78
C SER A 113 -1.99 -3.25 17.70
N GLY A 114 -1.85 -4.07 18.74
CA GLY A 114 -2.48 -5.39 18.80
C GLY A 114 -4.02 -5.32 18.84
N TYR A 115 -4.68 -6.48 18.78
CA TYR A 115 -6.10 -6.57 19.13
C TYR A 115 -6.29 -6.50 20.65
N SER A 116 -7.43 -5.96 21.10
CA SER A 116 -7.79 -6.00 22.51
C SER A 116 -7.94 -7.45 22.96
N LYS A 117 -7.22 -7.83 24.02
CA LYS A 117 -7.13 -9.22 24.51
C LYS A 117 -8.38 -9.70 25.26
N LYS A 118 -9.36 -8.83 25.52
CA LYS A 118 -10.50 -9.15 26.39
C LYS A 118 -11.35 -10.27 25.77
N ASN A 119 -11.34 -11.45 26.39
CA ASN A 119 -12.09 -12.66 26.03
C ASN A 119 -11.84 -13.28 24.64
N ARG A 120 -10.92 -12.73 23.83
CA ARG A 120 -10.69 -13.18 22.45
C ARG A 120 -10.10 -14.60 22.36
N TYR A 121 -9.32 -15.00 23.36
CA TYR A 121 -8.65 -16.30 23.43
C TYR A 121 -9.19 -17.23 24.53
N ALA A 122 -10.34 -16.89 25.13
CA ALA A 122 -10.90 -17.66 26.24
C ALA A 122 -11.21 -19.12 25.85
N ALA A 123 -11.65 -19.36 24.61
CA ALA A 123 -11.92 -20.69 24.08
C ALA A 123 -10.68 -21.60 23.96
N LEU A 124 -9.48 -21.02 23.99
CA LEU A 124 -8.22 -21.75 23.86
C LEU A 124 -7.60 -22.13 25.21
N GLN A 125 -8.18 -21.66 26.32
CA GLN A 125 -7.70 -21.93 27.68
C GLN A 125 -8.17 -23.31 28.19
N GLY A 126 -7.46 -23.86 29.19
CA GLY A 126 -7.87 -25.10 29.88
C GLY A 126 -7.30 -26.40 29.30
N TYR A 127 -6.40 -26.32 28.31
CA TYR A 127 -5.70 -27.46 27.72
C TYR A 127 -4.20 -27.40 28.02
N ASP A 128 -3.52 -28.56 28.03
CA ASP A 128 -2.08 -28.67 28.36
C ASP A 128 -1.18 -27.77 27.51
N ASN A 129 -1.51 -27.60 26.22
CA ASN A 129 -0.74 -26.76 25.28
C ASN A 129 -1.41 -25.41 24.97
N SER A 130 -2.37 -24.99 25.79
CA SER A 130 -3.15 -23.74 25.58
C SER A 130 -2.27 -22.52 25.40
N THR A 131 -1.21 -22.37 26.20
CA THR A 131 -0.27 -21.23 26.10
C THR A 131 0.38 -21.13 24.72
N LEU A 132 0.83 -22.25 24.14
CA LEU A 132 1.47 -22.28 22.83
C LEU A 132 0.49 -21.84 21.73
N VAL A 133 -0.74 -22.35 21.79
CA VAL A 133 -1.80 -22.04 20.81
C VAL A 133 -2.21 -20.56 20.94
N ILE A 134 -2.39 -20.07 22.16
CA ILE A 134 -2.76 -18.67 22.43
C ILE A 134 -1.68 -17.72 21.92
N ASN A 135 -0.41 -17.94 22.28
CA ASN A 135 0.70 -17.07 21.84
C ASN A 135 0.84 -17.07 20.31
N THR A 136 0.71 -18.23 19.68
CA THR A 136 0.77 -18.35 18.22
C THR A 136 -0.41 -17.59 17.57
N THR A 137 -1.61 -17.75 18.11
CA THR A 137 -2.81 -17.06 17.61
C THR A 137 -2.70 -15.55 17.79
N GLU A 138 -2.19 -15.09 18.94
CA GLU A 138 -1.93 -13.67 19.21
C GLU A 138 -0.96 -13.07 18.18
N ARG A 139 0.12 -13.78 17.83
CA ARG A 139 1.08 -13.32 16.82
C ARG A 139 0.46 -13.24 15.43
N VAL A 140 -0.32 -14.26 15.02
CA VAL A 140 -1.04 -14.23 13.73
C VAL A 140 -1.99 -13.04 13.67
N ASP A 141 -2.75 -12.81 14.74
CA ASP A 141 -3.68 -11.71 14.84
C ASP A 141 -2.93 -10.36 14.75
N ALA A 142 -1.82 -10.18 15.46
CA ALA A 142 -0.99 -8.98 15.38
C ALA A 142 -0.47 -8.72 13.95
N LEU A 143 0.18 -9.72 13.34
CA LEU A 143 0.69 -9.63 11.97
C LEU A 143 -0.41 -9.34 10.95
N SER A 144 -1.59 -9.95 11.12
CA SER A 144 -2.74 -9.73 10.23
C SER A 144 -3.22 -8.29 10.29
N LYS A 145 -3.21 -7.68 11.48
CA LYS A 145 -3.60 -6.27 11.65
C LYS A 145 -2.55 -5.33 11.08
N GLU A 146 -1.27 -5.58 11.35
CA GLU A 146 -0.16 -4.79 10.81
C GLU A 146 -0.16 -4.82 9.27
N LEU A 147 -0.34 -6.01 8.68
CA LEU A 147 -0.49 -6.17 7.23
C LEU A 147 -1.69 -5.39 6.67
N ALA A 148 -2.82 -5.37 7.38
CA ALA A 148 -3.99 -4.61 6.94
C ALA A 148 -3.72 -3.09 6.96
N ILE A 149 -2.99 -2.59 7.95
CA ILE A 149 -2.56 -1.18 8.04
C ILE A 149 -1.59 -0.86 6.91
N GLN A 150 -0.57 -1.71 6.70
CA GLN A 150 0.41 -1.53 5.63
C GLN A 150 -0.24 -1.55 4.25
N SER A 151 -1.20 -2.47 4.00
CA SER A 151 -1.96 -2.51 2.75
C SER A 151 -2.71 -1.20 2.51
N LYS A 152 -3.39 -0.67 3.54
CA LYS A 152 -4.12 0.61 3.44
C LYS A 152 -3.18 1.80 3.20
N SER A 153 -2.00 1.77 3.79
CA SER A 153 -0.96 2.79 3.56
C SER A 153 -0.50 2.78 2.10
N LEU A 154 -0.18 1.60 1.54
CA LEU A 154 0.24 1.49 0.14
C LEU A 154 -0.84 1.97 -0.84
N ASP A 155 -2.12 1.72 -0.55
CA ASP A 155 -3.23 2.27 -1.34
C ASP A 155 -3.26 3.81 -1.32
N GLU A 156 -2.92 4.43 -0.19
CA GLU A 156 -2.76 5.88 -0.07
C GLU A 156 -1.59 6.38 -0.93
N ILE A 157 -0.43 5.74 -0.84
CA ILE A 157 0.75 6.07 -1.65
C ILE A 157 0.43 6.00 -3.14
N VAL A 158 -0.31 4.97 -3.59
CA VAL A 158 -0.73 4.85 -4.99
C VAL A 158 -1.62 6.02 -5.42
N LYS A 159 -2.52 6.49 -4.54
CA LYS A 159 -3.35 7.67 -4.83
C LYS A 159 -2.50 8.94 -4.92
N LEU A 160 -1.54 9.12 -4.02
CA LEU A 160 -0.60 10.25 -4.05
C LEU A 160 0.25 10.24 -5.33
N ALA A 161 0.75 9.06 -5.73
CA ALA A 161 1.52 8.89 -6.96
C ALA A 161 0.68 9.26 -8.20
N LYS A 162 -0.57 8.80 -8.28
CA LYS A 162 -1.49 9.16 -9.38
C LYS A 162 -1.77 10.66 -9.40
N ALA A 163 -2.08 11.27 -8.25
CA ALA A 163 -2.34 12.70 -8.15
C ALA A 163 -1.10 13.53 -8.55
N LYS A 164 0.11 13.11 -8.14
CA LYS A 164 1.37 13.75 -8.52
C LYS A 164 1.61 13.62 -10.02
N SER A 165 1.38 12.45 -10.62
CA SER A 165 1.50 12.23 -12.06
C SER A 165 0.54 13.11 -12.86
N GLN A 166 -0.72 13.22 -12.44
CA GLN A 166 -1.71 14.10 -13.05
C GLN A 166 -1.29 15.57 -12.93
N LEU A 167 -0.84 16.01 -11.75
CA LEU A 167 -0.29 17.35 -11.53
C LEU A 167 0.88 17.63 -12.48
N LEU A 168 1.85 16.72 -12.57
CA LEU A 168 3.02 16.88 -13.43
C LEU A 168 2.65 16.97 -14.91
N SER A 169 1.59 16.30 -15.34
CA SER A 169 1.08 16.34 -16.72
C SER A 169 0.32 17.64 -17.01
N ALA A 170 -0.41 18.17 -16.02
CA ALA A 170 -1.13 19.43 -16.09
C ALA A 170 -0.22 20.68 -16.13
N ILE A 171 0.97 20.62 -15.53
CA ILE A 171 1.89 21.78 -15.54
C ILE A 171 2.26 22.13 -17.00
N PRO A 172 2.21 23.40 -17.42
CA PRO A 172 2.51 23.79 -18.80
C PRO A 172 4.03 23.84 -19.08
N ALA A 173 4.69 22.68 -19.09
CA ALA A 173 6.14 22.54 -18.95
C ALA A 173 6.96 22.55 -20.26
N ILE A 174 6.32 22.78 -21.41
CA ILE A 174 7.00 22.85 -22.72
C ILE A 174 6.77 24.20 -23.37
N GLN A 175 7.60 24.57 -24.35
CA GLN A 175 7.33 25.74 -25.16
C GLN A 175 6.19 25.45 -26.15
N PRO A 176 5.32 26.44 -26.43
CA PRO A 176 4.16 26.25 -27.30
C PRO A 176 4.53 26.19 -28.79
N VAL A 177 5.79 26.49 -29.15
CA VAL A 177 6.36 26.42 -30.50
C VAL A 177 7.73 25.75 -30.43
N LYS A 178 8.10 24.94 -31.43
CA LYS A 178 9.39 24.23 -31.46
C LYS A 178 10.60 25.18 -31.60
N ASN A 179 11.64 24.95 -30.80
CA ASN A 179 12.91 25.71 -30.81
C ASN A 179 13.64 25.74 -32.16
N GLU A 180 13.54 24.70 -32.98
CA GLU A 180 14.13 24.66 -34.33
C GLU A 180 13.62 25.80 -35.23
N ASN A 181 12.41 26.30 -34.94
CA ASN A 181 11.79 27.43 -35.63
C ASN A 181 11.97 28.76 -34.88
N LEU A 182 12.51 28.74 -33.66
CA LEU A 182 12.76 29.92 -32.85
C LEU A 182 14.05 30.61 -33.29
N LYS A 183 13.99 31.31 -34.42
CA LYS A 183 15.06 32.25 -34.78
C LYS A 183 15.08 33.49 -33.89
N ARG A 184 14.01 33.76 -33.13
CA ARG A 184 13.87 34.84 -32.13
C ARG A 184 12.70 34.55 -31.18
N MET A 185 12.97 34.44 -29.87
CA MET A 185 11.98 34.93 -28.90
C MET A 185 11.91 36.44 -29.11
N ALA A 186 10.73 37.00 -29.35
CA ALA A 186 10.59 38.41 -29.65
C ALA A 186 10.46 39.28 -28.41
N SER A 187 9.62 38.87 -27.45
CA SER A 187 9.39 39.64 -26.23
C SER A 187 9.04 38.74 -25.05
N GLY A 188 9.52 39.09 -23.88
CA GLY A 188 9.24 38.35 -22.64
C GLY A 188 8.16 39.03 -21.79
N PHE A 189 7.80 38.35 -20.70
CA PHE A 189 6.86 38.85 -19.70
C PHE A 189 7.42 40.06 -18.94
N GLY A 190 6.56 41.03 -18.61
CA GLY A 190 6.93 42.21 -17.83
C GLY A 190 6.65 43.54 -18.54
N TYR A 191 7.11 44.66 -17.97
CA TYR A 191 6.86 45.97 -18.59
C TYR A 191 7.66 46.14 -19.89
N ARG A 192 6.95 46.51 -20.97
CA ARG A 192 7.49 46.68 -22.33
C ARG A 192 6.90 47.91 -23.01
N THR A 193 7.53 48.34 -24.10
CA THR A 193 6.99 49.40 -24.94
C THR A 193 5.92 48.80 -25.84
N ASP A 194 4.71 49.33 -25.79
CA ASP A 194 3.59 48.92 -26.65
C ASP A 194 3.83 49.38 -28.10
N PRO A 195 3.75 48.49 -29.11
CA PRO A 195 4.13 48.80 -30.48
C PRO A 195 3.26 49.86 -31.15
N PHE A 196 2.01 50.04 -30.72
CA PHE A 196 1.07 50.95 -31.37
C PHE A 196 0.95 52.30 -30.67
N THR A 197 1.06 52.34 -29.34
CA THR A 197 0.91 53.55 -28.52
C THR A 197 2.27 54.12 -28.06
N LYS A 198 3.34 53.34 -28.16
CA LYS A 198 4.69 53.66 -27.67
C LYS A 198 4.78 53.93 -26.16
N ALA A 199 3.73 53.61 -25.40
CA ALA A 199 3.70 53.72 -23.95
C ALA A 199 4.27 52.45 -23.28
N LYS A 200 4.77 52.58 -22.04
CA LYS A 200 5.19 51.43 -21.24
C LYS A 200 3.96 50.71 -20.68
N LYS A 201 3.76 49.44 -21.02
CA LYS A 201 2.62 48.60 -20.62
C LYS A 201 3.12 47.26 -20.08
N MET A 202 2.39 46.66 -19.14
CA MET A 202 2.66 45.31 -18.68
C MET A 202 2.30 44.30 -19.78
N HIS A 203 3.28 43.53 -20.23
CA HIS A 203 3.10 42.41 -21.15
C HIS A 203 2.88 41.13 -20.32
N GLU A 204 1.67 40.58 -20.45
CA GLU A 204 1.16 39.46 -19.63
C GLU A 204 1.59 38.09 -20.14
N GLY A 205 2.30 38.03 -21.27
CA GLY A 205 2.72 36.78 -21.89
C GLY A 205 4.17 36.77 -22.34
N MET A 206 4.45 35.83 -23.24
CA MET A 206 5.68 35.77 -24.03
C MET A 206 5.32 35.67 -25.51
N ASP A 207 6.09 36.40 -26.32
CA ASP A 207 5.90 36.44 -27.77
C ASP A 207 6.93 35.57 -28.48
N PHE A 208 6.42 34.61 -29.25
CA PHE A 208 7.21 33.70 -30.08
C PHE A 208 7.05 34.08 -31.54
N THR A 209 8.08 34.70 -32.13
CA THR A 209 8.07 34.99 -33.57
C THR A 209 8.19 33.69 -34.36
N ALA A 210 7.22 33.46 -35.25
CA ALA A 210 7.22 32.31 -36.13
C ALA A 210 6.44 32.63 -37.41
N LYS A 211 6.75 31.92 -38.50
CA LYS A 211 6.01 32.07 -39.76
C LYS A 211 4.54 31.71 -39.53
N SER A 212 3.62 32.41 -40.20
CA SER A 212 2.21 32.01 -40.21
C SER A 212 2.07 30.57 -40.69
N GLY A 213 1.21 29.80 -40.05
CA GLY A 213 1.07 28.37 -40.31
C GLY A 213 2.00 27.48 -39.47
N THR A 214 2.90 28.03 -38.65
CA THR A 214 3.72 27.23 -37.71
C THR A 214 2.81 26.54 -36.69
N PRO A 215 2.94 25.22 -36.43
CA PRO A 215 2.12 24.53 -35.45
C PRO A 215 2.32 25.07 -34.02
N ILE A 216 1.21 25.23 -33.31
CA ILE A 216 1.16 25.58 -31.88
C ILE A 216 0.77 24.34 -31.09
N TYR A 217 1.51 24.07 -30.02
CA TYR A 217 1.35 22.88 -29.19
C TYR A 217 0.76 23.23 -27.82
N ALA A 218 -0.13 22.37 -27.30
CA ALA A 218 -0.58 22.46 -25.91
C ALA A 218 0.60 22.21 -24.97
N THR A 219 0.82 23.10 -24.01
CA THR A 219 1.99 23.03 -23.12
C THR A 219 1.81 22.10 -21.92
N GLY A 220 0.57 21.69 -21.65
CA GLY A 220 0.19 20.72 -20.62
C GLY A 220 -1.06 19.95 -21.03
N ASP A 221 -1.35 18.86 -20.32
CA ASP A 221 -2.61 18.12 -20.47
C ASP A 221 -3.77 18.99 -19.99
N GLY A 222 -4.92 18.95 -20.67
CA GLY A 222 -6.06 19.77 -20.29
C GLY A 222 -7.28 19.64 -21.18
N VAL A 223 -8.22 20.55 -21.00
CA VAL A 223 -9.43 20.68 -21.83
C VAL A 223 -9.48 22.07 -22.42
N VAL A 224 -9.74 22.14 -23.72
CA VAL A 224 -9.94 23.41 -24.43
C VAL A 224 -11.20 24.06 -23.90
N GLU A 225 -11.05 25.19 -23.21
CA GLU A 225 -12.15 25.97 -22.68
C GLU A 225 -12.74 26.89 -23.76
N ARG A 226 -11.86 27.57 -24.52
CA ARG A 226 -12.23 28.47 -25.60
C ARG A 226 -11.38 28.23 -26.83
N ALA A 227 -11.98 28.41 -27.99
CA ALA A 227 -11.34 28.47 -29.29
C ALA A 227 -12.20 29.39 -30.17
N ASP A 228 -12.04 30.70 -29.95
CA ASP A 228 -12.86 31.75 -30.57
C ASP A 228 -12.04 33.04 -30.75
N ASN A 229 -12.69 34.12 -31.17
CA ASN A 229 -12.07 35.41 -31.45
C ASN A 229 -12.76 36.58 -30.73
N THR A 230 -13.46 36.28 -29.63
CA THR A 230 -14.31 37.25 -28.91
C THR A 230 -13.52 38.15 -27.96
N ALA A 231 -12.33 37.70 -27.53
CA ALA A 231 -11.47 38.46 -26.64
C ALA A 231 -10.76 39.59 -27.42
N SER A 232 -10.93 40.82 -26.95
CA SER A 232 -10.32 42.00 -27.56
C SER A 232 -8.79 41.92 -27.52
N GLY A 233 -8.13 42.37 -28.58
CA GLY A 233 -6.66 42.36 -28.70
C GLY A 233 -6.09 41.03 -29.20
N TYR A 234 -6.48 39.91 -28.60
CA TYR A 234 -5.89 38.59 -28.89
C TYR A 234 -6.22 38.02 -30.27
N GLY A 235 -7.29 38.49 -30.91
CA GLY A 235 -7.77 37.92 -32.17
C GLY A 235 -8.21 36.46 -31.97
N ASN A 236 -7.91 35.60 -32.95
CA ASN A 236 -8.18 34.18 -32.80
C ASN A 236 -7.31 33.60 -31.69
N HIS A 237 -7.93 33.05 -30.65
CA HIS A 237 -7.21 32.54 -29.50
C HIS A 237 -7.79 31.22 -28.98
N VAL A 238 -6.95 30.45 -28.31
CA VAL A 238 -7.31 29.21 -27.63
C VAL A 238 -6.99 29.37 -26.15
N VAL A 239 -7.89 28.90 -25.29
CA VAL A 239 -7.65 28.79 -23.85
C VAL A 239 -7.76 27.33 -23.45
N ILE A 240 -6.75 26.83 -22.75
CA ILE A 240 -6.71 25.45 -22.24
C ILE A 240 -6.66 25.48 -20.73
N ARG A 241 -7.61 24.77 -20.11
CA ARG A 241 -7.65 24.55 -18.67
C ARG A 241 -6.97 23.22 -18.35
N HIS A 242 -5.86 23.26 -17.62
CA HIS A 242 -5.01 22.10 -17.35
C HIS A 242 -5.32 21.39 -16.01
N GLY A 243 -6.09 22.03 -15.14
CA GLY A 243 -6.35 21.55 -13.78
C GLY A 243 -5.34 22.09 -12.77
N TYR A 244 -5.57 21.82 -11.49
CA TYR A 244 -4.78 22.37 -10.37
C TYR A 244 -4.62 23.90 -10.42
N GLY A 245 -5.57 24.61 -11.03
CA GLY A 245 -5.55 26.06 -11.21
C GLY A 245 -4.63 26.57 -12.32
N TYR A 246 -4.10 25.70 -13.19
CA TYR A 246 -3.35 26.11 -14.37
C TYR A 246 -4.27 26.32 -15.57
N GLU A 247 -4.04 27.43 -16.27
CA GLU A 247 -4.68 27.76 -17.54
C GLU A 247 -3.63 28.38 -18.47
N THR A 248 -3.77 28.15 -19.77
CA THR A 248 -2.89 28.77 -20.78
C THR A 248 -3.70 29.40 -21.90
N LEU A 249 -3.21 30.54 -22.39
CA LEU A 249 -3.81 31.28 -23.49
C LEU A 249 -2.82 31.35 -24.66
N TYR A 250 -3.33 31.12 -25.87
CA TYR A 250 -2.58 31.14 -27.12
C TYR A 250 -3.31 32.09 -28.07
N ALA A 251 -2.68 33.20 -28.48
CA ALA A 251 -3.33 34.23 -29.27
C ALA A 251 -2.72 34.45 -30.66
N HIS A 252 -3.39 35.29 -31.45
CA HIS A 252 -3.02 35.66 -32.81
C HIS A 252 -2.99 34.48 -33.81
N LEU A 253 -3.79 33.43 -33.57
CA LEU A 253 -3.82 32.23 -34.41
C LEU A 253 -4.33 32.53 -35.84
N SER A 254 -3.75 31.89 -36.84
CA SER A 254 -4.32 31.89 -38.20
C SER A 254 -5.48 30.89 -38.33
N LYS A 255 -5.38 29.75 -37.65
CA LYS A 255 -6.34 28.65 -37.74
C LYS A 255 -6.36 27.81 -36.45
N TYR A 256 -7.55 27.36 -36.05
CA TYR A 256 -7.75 26.40 -34.97
C TYR A 256 -7.58 24.95 -35.46
N ASN A 257 -7.02 24.10 -34.61
CA ASN A 257 -7.00 22.63 -34.76
C ASN A 257 -7.70 21.92 -33.59
N CYS A 258 -8.44 22.68 -32.79
CA CYS A 258 -9.19 22.21 -31.65
C CYS A 258 -10.55 22.93 -31.58
N ARG A 259 -11.40 22.48 -30.66
CA ARG A 259 -12.72 23.04 -30.39
C ARG A 259 -12.99 23.01 -28.88
N PRO A 260 -13.86 23.88 -28.35
CA PRO A 260 -14.23 23.85 -26.94
C PRO A 260 -14.70 22.45 -26.50
N GLY A 261 -14.31 22.05 -25.29
CA GLY A 261 -14.60 20.73 -24.71
C GLY A 261 -13.66 19.60 -25.16
N LYS A 262 -12.75 19.83 -26.12
CA LYS A 262 -11.77 18.81 -26.54
C LYS A 262 -10.68 18.64 -25.48
N SER A 263 -10.47 17.41 -25.01
CA SER A 263 -9.28 17.05 -24.24
C SER A 263 -8.04 17.05 -25.13
N VAL A 264 -6.96 17.63 -24.63
CA VAL A 264 -5.66 17.73 -25.31
C VAL A 264 -4.57 17.25 -24.37
N LYS A 265 -3.57 16.59 -24.95
CA LYS A 265 -2.35 16.21 -24.25
C LYS A 265 -1.24 17.22 -24.52
N ARG A 266 -0.29 17.32 -23.60
CA ARG A 266 0.95 18.05 -23.82
C ARG A 266 1.59 17.61 -25.13
N GLY A 267 1.88 18.58 -26.01
CA GLY A 267 2.44 18.33 -27.33
C GLY A 267 1.41 18.10 -28.44
N ASP A 268 0.12 18.13 -28.16
CA ASP A 268 -0.91 18.11 -29.21
C ASP A 268 -0.94 19.43 -29.97
N ILE A 269 -1.13 19.38 -31.28
CA ILE A 269 -1.29 20.59 -32.11
C ILE A 269 -2.70 21.15 -31.90
N ILE A 270 -2.78 22.38 -31.40
CA ILE A 270 -4.06 23.06 -31.07
C ILE A 270 -4.43 24.15 -32.09
N GLY A 271 -3.48 24.58 -32.89
CA GLY A 271 -3.69 25.60 -33.91
C GLY A 271 -2.40 25.96 -34.61
N TYR A 272 -2.44 27.07 -35.33
CA TYR A 272 -1.33 27.54 -36.14
C TYR A 272 -1.10 29.03 -35.95
N VAL A 273 0.16 29.43 -35.88
CA VAL A 273 0.59 30.84 -35.72
C VAL A 273 -0.01 31.69 -36.84
N GLY A 274 -0.41 32.91 -36.51
CA GLY A 274 -0.98 33.89 -37.43
C GLY A 274 -0.56 35.30 -37.04
N SER A 275 -1.40 36.28 -37.38
CA SER A 275 -1.22 37.69 -37.03
C SER A 275 -2.60 38.36 -36.90
N THR A 276 -3.58 37.64 -36.34
CA THR A 276 -4.95 38.15 -36.18
C THR A 276 -5.08 39.01 -34.92
N GLY A 277 -6.03 39.95 -34.91
CA GLY A 277 -6.22 40.84 -33.76
C GLY A 277 -5.19 41.97 -33.79
N ARG A 278 -4.75 42.41 -32.62
CA ARG A 278 -3.75 43.47 -32.47
C ARG A 278 -2.37 42.83 -32.49
N SER A 279 -1.74 42.80 -33.66
CA SER A 279 -0.48 42.10 -33.90
C SER A 279 0.37 42.88 -34.90
N GLU A 280 1.64 43.14 -34.60
CA GLU A 280 2.56 43.89 -35.48
C GLU A 280 3.11 43.01 -36.62
N ALA A 281 3.30 41.72 -36.36
CA ALA A 281 3.83 40.74 -37.32
C ALA A 281 3.44 39.31 -36.90
N PRO A 282 3.60 38.29 -37.77
CA PRO A 282 3.30 36.91 -37.38
C PRO A 282 4.06 36.41 -36.14
N HIS A 283 3.31 36.12 -35.09
CA HIS A 283 3.82 35.61 -33.82
C HIS A 283 2.73 34.89 -33.03
N LEU A 284 3.15 34.15 -32.01
CA LEU A 284 2.27 33.62 -30.97
C LEU A 284 2.49 34.42 -29.69
N HIS A 285 1.43 35.03 -29.18
CA HIS A 285 1.39 35.50 -27.81
C HIS A 285 0.89 34.37 -26.91
N TYR A 286 1.64 34.08 -25.84
CA TYR A 286 1.39 32.95 -24.94
C TYR A 286 1.43 33.36 -23.48
N GLU A 287 0.36 33.04 -22.76
CA GLU A 287 0.24 33.33 -21.33
C GLU A 287 0.09 32.05 -20.52
N VAL A 288 0.59 32.10 -19.29
CA VAL A 288 0.33 31.08 -18.26
C VAL A 288 -0.38 31.74 -17.10
N HIS A 289 -1.48 31.14 -16.68
CA HIS A 289 -2.29 31.59 -15.55
C HIS A 289 -2.25 30.56 -14.45
N LYS A 290 -2.08 31.03 -13.21
CA LYS A 290 -2.15 30.21 -12.00
C LYS A 290 -3.16 30.83 -11.04
N ASN A 291 -4.25 30.10 -10.78
CA ASN A 291 -5.34 30.53 -9.91
C ASN A 291 -5.91 31.91 -10.32
N GLY A 292 -6.11 32.11 -11.62
CA GLY A 292 -6.65 33.35 -12.19
C GLY A 292 -5.67 34.53 -12.22
N LYS A 293 -4.38 34.31 -11.88
CA LYS A 293 -3.33 35.32 -12.01
C LYS A 293 -2.35 34.93 -13.10
N VAL A 294 -2.01 35.90 -13.94
CA VAL A 294 -0.95 35.74 -14.94
C VAL A 294 0.41 35.56 -14.25
N VAL A 295 1.19 34.60 -14.72
CA VAL A 295 2.54 34.30 -14.23
C VAL A 295 3.52 34.20 -15.40
N ASN A 296 4.78 34.53 -15.15
CA ASN A 296 5.82 34.48 -16.18
C ASN A 296 5.96 33.05 -16.76
N PRO A 297 5.67 32.84 -18.07
CA PRO A 297 5.77 31.52 -18.71
C PRO A 297 7.18 30.92 -18.67
N LEU A 298 8.22 31.74 -18.59
CA LEU A 298 9.61 31.30 -18.51
C LEU A 298 9.87 30.32 -17.35
N ASN A 299 9.15 30.48 -16.24
CA ASN A 299 9.30 29.65 -15.04
C ASN A 299 8.92 28.18 -15.25
N PHE A 300 8.31 27.83 -16.39
CA PHE A 300 7.82 26.49 -16.66
C PHE A 300 8.70 25.69 -17.62
N TYR A 301 9.71 26.29 -18.26
CA TYR A 301 10.51 25.61 -19.28
C TYR A 301 11.69 24.81 -18.74
N TYR A 302 12.08 24.98 -17.46
CA TYR A 302 13.32 24.45 -16.85
C TYR A 302 13.53 22.92 -17.01
N GLY A 303 12.46 22.14 -17.15
CA GLY A 303 12.56 20.68 -17.32
C GLY A 303 12.65 20.17 -18.76
N ASN A 304 12.45 21.03 -19.77
CA ASN A 304 12.34 20.63 -21.18
C ASN A 304 13.43 21.23 -22.09
N ILE A 305 14.32 22.06 -21.53
CA ILE A 305 15.46 22.66 -22.22
C ILE A 305 16.70 22.51 -21.35
N SER A 306 17.89 22.50 -21.98
CA SER A 306 19.15 22.46 -21.25
C SER A 306 19.35 23.73 -20.40
N ALA A 307 20.15 23.64 -19.33
CA ALA A 307 20.47 24.80 -18.50
C ALA A 307 21.06 25.98 -19.31
N VAL A 308 21.87 25.68 -20.34
CA VAL A 308 22.46 26.68 -21.24
C VAL A 308 21.37 27.39 -22.06
N GLU A 309 20.43 26.63 -22.63
CA GLU A 309 19.30 27.19 -23.37
C GLU A 309 18.39 28.02 -22.47
N TYR A 310 18.13 27.56 -21.24
CA TYR A 310 17.33 28.30 -20.27
C TYR A 310 17.95 29.66 -19.96
N VAL A 311 19.26 29.72 -19.73
CA VAL A 311 19.98 30.97 -19.48
C VAL A 311 19.92 31.90 -20.71
N ALA A 312 20.09 31.36 -21.91
CA ALA A 312 19.99 32.14 -23.15
C ALA A 312 18.59 32.73 -23.35
N ILE A 313 17.55 31.91 -23.18
CA ILE A 313 16.14 32.32 -23.26
C ILE A 313 15.83 33.34 -22.16
N SER A 314 16.24 33.10 -20.92
CA SER A 314 16.04 34.04 -19.81
C SER A 314 16.67 35.41 -20.08
N LYS A 315 17.88 35.45 -20.67
CA LYS A 315 18.54 36.69 -21.04
C LYS A 315 17.74 37.47 -22.10
N ILE A 316 17.21 36.79 -23.11
CA ILE A 316 16.38 37.42 -24.16
C ILE A 316 15.03 37.86 -23.58
N ALA A 317 14.39 37.02 -22.75
CA ALA A 317 13.11 37.31 -22.12
C ALA A 317 13.19 38.52 -21.20
N ASN A 318 14.32 38.75 -20.53
CA ASN A 318 14.47 39.88 -19.59
C ASN A 318 15.00 41.16 -20.24
N GLN A 319 15.42 41.14 -21.51
CA GLN A 319 15.81 42.35 -22.23
C GLN A 319 14.58 43.23 -22.44
N GLU A 320 14.56 44.44 -21.88
CA GLU A 320 13.50 45.41 -22.16
C GLU A 320 13.51 45.74 -23.66
N ASN A 321 12.40 45.42 -24.34
CA ASN A 321 12.20 45.67 -25.77
C ASN A 321 10.72 46.02 -26.04
N GLN A 322 10.34 46.08 -27.32
CA GLN A 322 8.95 46.27 -27.74
C GLN A 322 8.21 44.91 -27.71
N SER A 323 6.94 44.88 -27.28
CA SER A 323 6.05 43.71 -27.49
C SER A 323 5.63 43.64 -28.97
N LEU A 324 5.00 42.54 -29.37
CA LEU A 324 4.44 42.41 -30.72
C LEU A 324 2.92 42.68 -30.78
N ASP A 325 2.29 42.95 -29.64
CA ASP A 325 0.86 43.26 -29.45
C ASP A 325 0.60 44.43 -28.48
#